data_AF-A0A1C7DI12-F1
#
_entry.id   AF-A0A1C7DI12-F1
#
_cell.length_a   1.000
_cell.length_b   1.000
_cell.length_c   1.000
_cell.angle_alpha   90.00
_cell.angle_beta   90.00
_cell.angle_gamma   90.00
#
_symmetry.space_group_name_H-M   'P 1'
#
loop_
_entity.id
_entity.type
_entity.pdbx_description
1 polymer ?
#
loop_
_entity_poly.entity_id
_entity_poly.type
_entity_poly.pdbx_seq_one_letter_code
_entity_poly.pdbx_strand_id
1 'polypeptide(L)'
;MEQMEQLPRKSVDYFFLRSKDVHIENGSAFITFFARLTREVSFRKDGEKQTRVQTVWVDVDEVKLEHASKKARGLPNCMQRYELSQNVFYNLYQLAKKSPKDLFHITPYCQKSTREKFIV
;
A
#
# COMPACT_ATOMS: atom_id res chain seq x y z
N MET A 1 27.82 38.60 -2.20
CA MET A 1 27.37 37.44 -1.42
C MET A 1 26.34 36.71 -2.26
N GLU A 2 26.74 35.63 -2.93
CA GLU A 2 25.82 34.81 -3.73
C GLU A 2 24.87 34.09 -2.79
N GLN A 3 23.58 34.39 -2.91
CA GLN A 3 22.53 33.55 -2.33
C GLN A 3 22.59 32.21 -3.05
N MET A 4 23.16 31.20 -2.41
CA MET A 4 22.93 29.81 -2.80
C MET A 4 21.43 29.57 -2.70
N GLU A 5 20.73 29.62 -3.83
CA GLU A 5 19.35 29.13 -3.94
C GLU A 5 19.34 27.71 -3.38
N GLN A 6 18.79 27.55 -2.18
CA GLN A 6 18.58 26.22 -1.61
C GLN A 6 17.57 25.52 -2.50
N LEU A 7 18.07 24.63 -3.37
CA LEU A 7 17.23 23.73 -4.15
C LEU A 7 16.14 23.15 -3.23
N PRO A 8 14.87 23.13 -3.66
CA PRO A 8 13.79 22.61 -2.84
C PRO A 8 14.15 21.22 -2.35
N ARG A 9 14.33 21.04 -1.03
CA ARG A 9 14.59 19.72 -0.43
C ARG A 9 13.41 18.82 -0.77
N LYS A 10 13.62 17.96 -1.77
CA LYS A 10 12.65 16.98 -2.24
C LYS A 10 12.96 15.65 -1.57
N SER A 11 12.00 15.09 -0.84
CA SER A 11 12.09 13.72 -0.35
C SER A 11 11.11 12.84 -1.11
N VAL A 12 11.45 11.57 -1.24
CA VAL A 12 10.60 10.57 -1.88
C VAL A 12 10.47 9.39 -0.92
N ASP A 13 9.25 9.13 -0.50
CA ASP A 13 8.91 8.03 0.39
C ASP A 13 8.11 6.99 -0.39
N TYR A 14 8.35 5.71 -0.12
CA TYR A 14 7.76 4.60 -0.86
C TYR A 14 6.93 3.74 0.07
N PHE A 15 5.70 3.43 -0.34
CA PHE A 15 4.77 2.67 0.49
C PHE A 15 4.15 1.51 -0.27
N PHE A 16 3.99 0.41 0.45
CA PHE A 16 3.09 -0.68 0.08
C PHE A 16 1.97 -0.75 1.09
N LEU A 17 0.73 -0.75 0.61
CA LEU A 17 -0.44 -0.95 1.45
C LEU A 17 -1.16 -2.19 0.98
N ARG A 18 -1.55 -3.04 1.94
CA ARG A 18 -2.40 -4.20 1.72
C ARG A 18 -3.53 -4.17 2.74
N SER A 19 -4.74 -4.41 2.30
CA SER A 19 -5.88 -4.68 3.16
C SER A 19 -6.59 -5.96 2.75
N LYS A 20 -7.13 -6.62 3.77
CA LYS A 20 -8.18 -7.63 3.62
C LYS A 20 -9.33 -7.19 4.51
N ASP A 21 -10.45 -6.86 3.88
CA ASP A 21 -11.70 -6.56 4.57
C ASP A 21 -12.64 -7.77 4.52
N VAL A 22 -13.53 -7.90 5.50
CA VAL A 22 -14.64 -8.84 5.52
C VAL A 22 -15.86 -8.02 5.87
N HIS A 23 -16.84 -8.03 4.99
CA HIS A 23 -18.07 -7.27 5.17
C HIS A 23 -19.27 -8.10 4.71
N ILE A 24 -20.46 -7.64 5.10
CA ILE A 24 -21.73 -8.23 4.70
C ILE A 24 -22.38 -7.32 3.67
N GLU A 25 -22.73 -7.89 2.51
CA GLU A 25 -23.50 -7.23 1.47
C GLU A 25 -24.68 -8.13 1.09
N ASN A 26 -25.90 -7.59 1.14
CA ASN A 26 -27.14 -8.31 0.81
C ASN A 26 -27.28 -9.66 1.56
N GLY A 27 -26.89 -9.69 2.84
CA GLY A 27 -26.94 -10.90 3.68
C GLY A 27 -25.86 -11.95 3.39
N SER A 28 -24.96 -11.68 2.43
CA SER A 28 -23.83 -12.55 2.10
C SER A 28 -22.53 -11.94 2.58
N ALA A 29 -21.62 -12.77 3.11
CA ALA A 29 -20.30 -12.32 3.53
C ALA A 29 -19.30 -12.36 2.38
N PHE A 30 -18.51 -11.29 2.22
CA PHE A 30 -17.47 -11.16 1.21
C PHE A 30 -16.10 -10.88 1.85
N ILE A 31 -15.04 -11.19 1.11
CA ILE A 31 -13.68 -10.76 1.41
C ILE A 31 -13.21 -9.87 0.27
N THR A 32 -12.86 -8.63 0.57
CA THR A 32 -12.21 -7.72 -0.37
C THR A 32 -10.73 -7.62 -0.05
N PHE A 33 -9.91 -7.98 -1.02
CA PHE A 33 -8.47 -7.77 -1.01
C PHE A 33 -8.16 -6.49 -1.77
N PHE A 34 -7.32 -5.64 -1.18
CA PHE A 34 -6.85 -4.43 -1.83
C PHE A 34 -5.36 -4.27 -1.58
N ALA A 35 -4.60 -3.95 -2.62
CA ALA A 35 -3.18 -3.72 -2.52
C ALA A 35 -2.80 -2.53 -3.40
N ARG A 36 -1.87 -1.70 -2.92
CA ARG A 36 -1.34 -0.58 -3.69
C ARG A 36 0.12 -0.30 -3.39
N LEU A 37 0.82 0.15 -4.42
CA LEU A 37 2.15 0.73 -4.33
C LEU A 37 2.03 2.22 -4.61
N THR A 38 2.43 3.05 -3.64
CA THR A 38 2.42 4.51 -3.76
C THR A 38 3.80 5.08 -3.53
N ARG A 39 4.17 6.11 -4.29
CA ARG A 39 5.30 6.99 -3.94
C ARG A 39 4.77 8.35 -3.53
N GLU A 40 5.29 8.89 -2.45
CA GLU A 40 4.94 10.20 -1.92
C GLU A 40 6.13 11.12 -2.12
N VAL A 41 5.92 12.21 -2.84
CA VAL A 41 6.96 13.20 -3.12
C VAL A 41 6.67 14.43 -2.29
N SER A 42 7.48 14.67 -1.26
CA SER A 42 7.39 15.89 -0.46
C SER A 42 8.36 16.95 -0.97
N PHE A 43 7.91 18.19 -1.04
CA PHE A 43 8.70 19.35 -1.42
C PHE A 43 8.23 20.57 -0.63
N ARG A 44 9.08 21.59 -0.52
CA ARG A 44 8.68 22.88 0.04
C ARG A 44 8.24 23.81 -1.08
N LYS A 45 7.10 24.47 -0.89
CA LYS A 45 6.59 25.52 -1.76
C LYS A 45 6.03 26.62 -0.87
N ASP A 46 6.46 27.86 -1.09
CA ASP A 46 6.01 29.04 -0.32
C ASP A 46 6.19 28.89 1.21
N GLY A 47 7.27 28.21 1.63
CA GLY A 47 7.56 27.95 3.05
C GLY A 47 6.83 26.74 3.66
N GLU A 48 5.81 26.21 2.98
CA GLU A 48 5.01 25.08 3.45
C GLU A 48 5.49 23.74 2.86
N LYS A 49 5.36 22.66 3.64
CA LYS A 49 5.59 21.30 3.15
C LYS A 49 4.37 20.83 2.39
N GLN A 50 4.52 20.58 1.10
CA GLN A 50 3.52 19.91 0.28
C GLN A 50 3.93 18.46 0.02
N THR A 51 2.95 17.56 -0.08
CA THR A 51 3.16 16.15 -0.43
C THR A 51 2.26 15.77 -1.59
N ARG A 52 2.85 15.31 -2.68
CA ARG A 52 2.12 14.73 -3.81
C ARG A 52 2.20 13.22 -3.74
N VAL A 53 1.06 12.57 -3.57
CA VAL A 53 0.93 11.11 -3.60
C VAL A 53 0.75 10.65 -5.05
N GLN A 54 1.45 9.61 -5.45
CA GLN A 54 1.32 8.98 -6.76
C GLN A 54 1.14 7.47 -6.58
N THR A 55 -0.02 6.97 -6.98
CA THR A 55 -0.28 5.52 -7.07
C THR A 55 0.42 4.98 -8.31
N VAL A 56 1.38 4.08 -8.09
CA VAL A 56 2.18 3.45 -9.16
C VAL A 56 1.53 2.15 -9.61
N TRP A 57 0.86 1.45 -8.69
CA TRP A 57 0.15 0.22 -8.98
C TRP A 57 -0.95 0.01 -7.93
N VAL A 58 -2.05 -0.62 -8.35
CA VAL A 58 -3.18 -1.00 -7.50
C VAL A 58 -3.79 -2.28 -8.03
N ASP A 59 -4.28 -3.12 -7.13
CA ASP A 59 -5.09 -4.30 -7.44
C ASP A 59 -6.17 -4.49 -6.38
N VAL A 60 -7.32 -4.95 -6.84
CA VAL A 60 -8.51 -5.18 -6.01
C VAL A 60 -9.14 -6.48 -6.46
N ASP A 61 -9.38 -7.37 -5.51
CA ASP A 61 -10.04 -8.65 -5.74
C ASP A 61 -11.12 -8.87 -4.69
N GLU A 62 -12.21 -9.47 -5.09
CA GLU A 62 -13.33 -9.74 -4.19
C GLU A 62 -13.88 -11.13 -4.40
N VAL A 63 -14.14 -11.80 -3.29
CA VAL A 63 -14.63 -13.18 -3.30
C VAL A 63 -15.64 -13.37 -2.19
N LYS A 64 -16.72 -14.10 -2.48
CA LYS A 64 -17.64 -14.57 -1.44
C LYS A 64 -16.89 -15.40 -0.41
N LEU A 65 -17.17 -15.20 0.87
CA LEU A 65 -16.47 -15.86 1.97
C LEU A 65 -16.52 -17.40 1.85
N GLU A 66 -17.65 -17.94 1.38
CA GLU A 66 -17.85 -19.38 1.13
C GLU A 66 -16.94 -19.95 0.02
N HIS A 67 -16.58 -19.14 -0.97
CA HIS A 67 -15.70 -19.51 -2.08
C HIS A 67 -14.23 -19.19 -1.82
N ALA A 68 -13.94 -18.45 -0.75
CA ALA A 68 -12.59 -18.04 -0.42
C ALA A 68 -11.71 -19.23 0.00
N SER A 69 -10.49 -19.27 -0.54
CA SER A 69 -9.48 -20.25 -0.14
C SER A 69 -9.21 -20.18 1.38
N LYS A 70 -8.73 -21.28 1.97
CA LYS A 70 -8.34 -21.28 3.39
C LYS A 70 -7.29 -20.20 3.70
N LYS A 71 -6.35 -19.97 2.77
CA LYS A 71 -5.32 -18.93 2.87
C LYS A 71 -5.92 -17.53 2.89
N ALA A 72 -6.88 -17.25 2.01
CA ALA A 72 -7.61 -15.98 1.95
C ALA A 72 -8.37 -15.69 3.26
N ARG A 73 -9.06 -16.70 3.81
CA ARG A 73 -9.79 -16.60 5.08
C ARG A 73 -8.88 -16.43 6.30
N GLY A 74 -7.70 -17.03 6.27
CA GLY A 74 -6.74 -16.97 7.38
C GLY A 74 -5.99 -15.63 7.50
N LEU A 75 -6.07 -14.77 6.48
CA LEU A 75 -5.49 -13.44 6.54
C LEU A 75 -6.27 -12.54 7.53
N PRO A 76 -5.58 -11.68 8.29
CA PRO A 76 -6.23 -10.84 9.27
C PRO A 76 -7.16 -9.80 8.64
N ASN A 77 -8.31 -9.52 9.29
CA ASN A 77 -9.21 -8.45 8.89
C ASN A 77 -8.64 -7.07 9.25
N CYS A 78 -7.84 -6.51 8.36
CA CYS A 78 -7.13 -5.27 8.61
C CYS A 78 -6.55 -4.65 7.34
N MET A 79 -6.19 -3.39 7.47
CA MET A 79 -5.25 -2.68 6.61
C MET A 79 -3.84 -2.70 7.23
N GLN A 80 -2.83 -2.88 6.39
CA GLN A 80 -1.42 -2.78 6.73
C GLN A 80 -0.73 -1.84 5.75
N ARG A 81 0.10 -0.93 6.27
CA ARG A 81 0.92 -0.02 5.47
C ARG A 81 2.38 -0.23 5.84
N TYR A 82 3.24 -0.36 4.84
CA TYR A 82 4.66 -0.61 4.96
C TYR A 82 5.42 0.53 4.31
N GLU A 83 6.38 1.09 5.03
CA GLU A 83 7.34 2.06 4.53
C GLU A 83 8.57 1.32 4.00
N LEU A 84 8.89 1.54 2.74
CA LEU A 84 9.85 0.75 1.98
C LEU A 84 11.06 1.58 1.58
N SER A 85 12.20 0.91 1.44
CA SER A 85 13.28 1.46 0.63
C SER A 85 12.88 1.46 -0.85
N GLN A 86 13.48 2.35 -1.62
CA GLN A 86 13.29 2.43 -3.07
C GLN A 86 13.50 1.08 -3.77
N ASN A 87 14.55 0.33 -3.39
CA ASN A 87 14.86 -0.95 -4.00
C ASN A 87 13.77 -2.00 -3.74
N VAL A 88 13.28 -2.09 -2.50
CA VAL A 88 12.18 -3.02 -2.17
C VAL A 88 10.92 -2.63 -2.94
N PHE A 89 10.59 -1.34 -3.00
CA PHE A 89 9.44 -0.85 -3.76
C PHE A 89 9.49 -1.25 -5.24
N TYR A 90 10.63 -1.06 -5.90
CA TYR A 90 10.77 -1.44 -7.31
C TYR A 90 10.69 -2.95 -7.52
N ASN A 91 11.28 -3.75 -6.63
CA ASN A 91 11.15 -5.21 -6.70
C ASN A 91 9.69 -5.65 -6.55
N LEU A 92 8.95 -5.05 -5.61
CA LEU A 92 7.52 -5.31 -5.47
C LEU A 92 6.73 -4.88 -6.70
N TYR A 93 7.06 -3.74 -7.30
CA TYR A 93 6.42 -3.29 -8.54
C TYR A 93 6.65 -4.26 -9.70
N GLN A 94 7.86 -4.80 -9.85
CA GLN A 94 8.14 -5.82 -10.85
C GLN A 94 7.41 -7.13 -10.57
N LEU A 95 7.32 -7.53 -9.30
CA LEU A 95 6.52 -8.69 -8.90
C LEU A 95 5.03 -8.46 -9.20
N ALA A 96 4.52 -7.27 -8.92
CA ALA A 96 3.13 -6.88 -9.17
C ALA A 96 2.73 -7.01 -10.64
N LYS A 97 3.66 -6.70 -11.55
CA LYS A 97 3.46 -6.89 -12.99
C LYS A 97 3.38 -8.35 -13.42
N LYS A 98 4.02 -9.26 -12.69
CA LYS A 98 4.12 -10.69 -13.04
C LYS A 98 3.05 -11.53 -12.34
N SER A 99 2.80 -11.26 -11.06
CA SER A 99 1.85 -11.99 -10.22
C SER A 99 1.20 -11.06 -9.19
N PRO A 100 0.16 -10.29 -9.60
CA PRO A 100 -0.63 -9.42 -8.72
C PRO A 100 -1.10 -10.10 -7.43
N LYS A 101 -1.63 -11.32 -7.57
CA LYS A 101 -2.26 -12.07 -6.47
C LYS A 101 -1.29 -12.44 -5.36
N ASP A 102 -0.01 -12.62 -5.69
CA ASP A 102 0.99 -12.96 -4.68
C ASP A 102 1.24 -11.79 -3.72
N LEU A 103 1.03 -10.54 -4.16
CA LEU A 103 1.23 -9.37 -3.30
C LEU A 103 0.28 -9.35 -2.10
N PHE A 104 -0.90 -9.98 -2.20
CA PHE A 104 -1.78 -10.11 -1.05
C PHE A 104 -1.22 -11.02 0.05
N HIS A 105 -0.17 -11.80 -0.24
CA HIS A 105 0.35 -12.80 0.68
C HIS A 105 1.79 -12.56 1.13
N ILE A 106 2.46 -11.52 0.63
CA ILE A 106 3.82 -11.18 1.03
C ILE A 106 3.84 -10.23 2.22
N THR A 107 4.91 -10.29 3.00
CA THR A 107 5.28 -9.24 3.96
C THR A 107 6.60 -8.65 3.47
N PRO A 108 6.62 -7.40 2.99
CA PRO A 108 7.85 -6.84 2.44
C PRO A 108 8.85 -6.51 3.55
N TYR A 109 10.14 -6.51 3.20
CA TYR A 109 11.16 -5.94 4.07
C TYR A 109 10.96 -4.42 4.16
N CYS A 110 10.62 -3.94 5.34
CA CYS A 110 10.19 -2.56 5.57
C CYS A 110 10.95 -1.91 6.71
N GLN A 111 11.05 -0.58 6.68
CA GLN A 111 11.60 0.21 7.79
C GLN A 111 10.59 0.35 8.93
N LYS A 112 9.33 0.56 8.56
CA LYS A 112 8.21 0.75 9.47
C LYS A 112 6.97 0.10 8.89
N SER A 113 6.12 -0.42 9.77
CA SER A 113 4.79 -0.91 9.40
C SER A 113 3.74 -0.41 10.38
N THR A 114 2.56 -0.06 9.88
CA THR A 114 1.36 0.20 10.67
C THR A 114 0.26 -0.79 10.31
N ARG A 115 -0.64 -1.04 11.26
CA ARG A 115 -1.79 -1.92 11.07
C ARG A 115 -3.02 -1.32 11.73
N GLU A 116 -4.13 -1.36 11.01
CA GLU A 116 -5.43 -0.89 11.44
C GLU A 116 -6.45 -2.00 11.22
N LYS A 117 -7.10 -2.46 12.29
CA LYS A 117 -8.08 -3.56 12.20
C LYS A 117 -9.42 -3.00 11.73
N PHE A 118 -10.09 -3.75 10.86
CA PHE A 118 -11.48 -3.44 10.53
C PHE A 118 -12.41 -4.05 11.57
N ILE A 119 -13.47 -3.31 11.90
CA ILE A 119 -14.56 -3.78 12.77
C ILE A 119 -15.65 -4.29 11.84
N VAL A 120 -16.13 -5.51 12.12
CA VAL A 120 -17.24 -6.16 11.40
C VAL A 120 -18.45 -6.15 12.31
#